data_AF-A0A605VKQ5-F1
#
_entry.id   AF-A0A605VKQ5-F1
#
_cell.length_a   1.000
_cell.length_b   1.000
_cell.length_c   1.000
_cell.angle_alpha   90.00
_cell.angle_beta   90.00
_cell.angle_gamma   90.00
#
_symmetry.space_group_name_H-M   'P 1'
#
loop_
_entity.id
_entity.type
_entity.pdbx_description
1 polymer ?
#
loop_
_entity_poly.entity_id
_entity_poly.type
_entity_poly.pdbx_seq_one_letter_code
_entity_poly.pdbx_strand_id
1 'polypeptide(L)'
;PFSFYAGVNGQLANNNLDASQKFLMGGPSAVRAYDIGDGSVDEGVVGTAEVRSHWSLPALAWLGNDPSLTLATFYDQGWGEQWRNNDNGRGGRLADSNNLNLAGAGLYATVADAGNYALTMTWAHRTGNADPNAVHDDNDRFWVSAVKTF
;
A
#
# COMPACT_ATOMS: atom_id res chain seq x y z
N PRO A 1 -15.43 -19.79 1.50
CA PRO A 1 -14.38 -19.35 0.55
C PRO A 1 -14.13 -17.84 0.55
N PHE A 2 -15.13 -16.97 0.80
CA PHE A 2 -14.93 -15.52 0.82
C PHE A 2 -14.68 -14.97 2.23
N SER A 3 -13.87 -13.93 2.33
CA SER A 3 -13.67 -13.13 3.54
C SER A 3 -13.56 -11.64 3.20
N PHE A 4 -13.96 -10.81 4.16
CA PHE A 4 -13.79 -9.37 4.09
C PHE A 4 -12.73 -8.95 5.11
N TYR A 5 -11.85 -8.04 4.71
CA TYR A 5 -10.84 -7.45 5.57
C TYR A 5 -10.92 -5.94 5.47
N ALA A 6 -10.83 -5.25 6.60
CA ALA A 6 -10.60 -3.82 6.66
C ALA A 6 -9.50 -3.54 7.68
N GLY A 7 -8.61 -2.63 7.35
CA GLY A 7 -7.49 -2.24 8.20
C GLY A 7 -7.24 -0.75 8.11
N VAL A 8 -6.71 -0.18 9.19
CA VAL A 8 -6.28 1.21 9.25
C VAL A 8 -4.92 1.25 9.94
N ASN A 9 -3.97 1.96 9.34
CA ASN A 9 -2.63 2.19 9.89
C ASN A 9 -2.31 3.68 9.77
N GLY A 10 -1.56 4.24 10.71
CA GLY A 10 -1.23 5.65 10.64
C GLY A 10 -0.15 6.04 11.63
N GLN A 11 0.28 7.29 11.52
CA GLN A 11 1.28 7.93 12.35
C GLN A 11 0.79 9.30 12.79
N LEU A 12 1.05 9.63 14.05
CA LEU A 12 0.86 10.97 14.60
C LEU A 12 2.22 11.55 14.96
N ALA A 13 2.37 12.85 14.77
CA ALA A 13 3.61 13.56 15.09
C ALA A 13 3.28 14.88 15.79
N ASN A 14 4.18 15.30 16.67
CA ASN A 14 4.09 16.54 17.45
C ASN A 14 5.06 17.61 16.95
N ASN A 15 5.91 17.27 15.98
CA ASN A 15 6.86 18.16 15.32
C ASN A 15 7.15 17.62 13.91
N ASN A 16 7.91 18.40 13.13
CA ASN A 16 8.41 17.93 11.85
C ASN A 16 9.38 16.77 12.06
N LEU A 17 9.18 15.69 11.33
CA LEU A 17 10.00 14.49 11.44
C LEU A 17 11.12 14.50 10.41
N ASP A 18 12.23 13.87 10.78
CA ASP A 18 13.30 13.57 9.84
C ASP A 18 12.79 12.60 8.75
N ALA A 19 13.39 12.63 7.56
CA ALA A 19 12.92 11.84 6.42
C ALA A 19 12.84 10.32 6.72
N SER A 20 13.70 9.80 7.61
CA SER A 20 13.68 8.39 8.02
C SER A 20 12.56 8.03 9.00
N GLN A 21 11.90 9.03 9.59
CA GLN A 21 10.83 8.89 10.57
C GLN A 21 9.45 9.22 9.97
N LYS A 22 9.41 9.81 8.78
CA LYS A 22 8.15 10.11 8.09
C LYS A 22 7.41 8.82 7.73
N PHE A 23 6.09 8.89 7.86
CA PHE A 23 5.20 7.82 7.45
C PHE A 23 5.09 7.80 5.92
N LEU A 24 5.31 6.62 5.34
CA LEU A 24 5.20 6.41 3.90
C LEU A 24 3.80 5.87 3.59
N MET A 25 2.98 6.72 2.96
CA MET A 25 1.62 6.34 2.59
C MET A 25 1.54 5.62 1.25
N GLY A 26 2.53 5.77 0.38
CA GLY A 26 2.65 5.04 -0.88
C GLY A 26 3.43 3.73 -0.77
N GLY A 27 3.11 2.78 -1.63
CA GLY A 27 3.85 1.52 -1.78
C GLY A 27 3.04 0.26 -1.44
N PRO A 28 3.66 -0.92 -1.54
CA PRO A 28 2.96 -2.21 -1.50
C PRO A 28 2.32 -2.54 -0.15
N SER A 29 2.75 -1.89 0.94
CA SER A 29 2.24 -2.07 2.31
C SER A 29 1.26 -0.97 2.77
N ALA A 30 0.92 -0.02 1.90
CA ALA A 30 0.05 1.11 2.19
C ALA A 30 -0.90 1.35 1.00
N VAL A 31 -0.94 2.54 0.40
CA VAL A 31 -1.71 2.77 -0.84
C VAL A 31 -0.95 2.18 -2.02
N ARG A 32 -1.33 0.96 -2.42
CA ARG A 32 -0.59 0.12 -3.39
C ARG A 32 -0.46 0.68 -4.80
N ALA A 33 -1.30 1.65 -5.16
CA ALA A 33 -1.28 2.32 -6.46
C ALA A 33 -0.19 3.41 -6.60
N TYR A 34 0.57 3.68 -5.55
CA TYR A 34 1.62 4.70 -5.53
C TYR A 34 2.99 4.07 -5.24
N ASP A 35 4.06 4.77 -5.60
CA ASP A 35 5.43 4.28 -5.39
C ASP A 35 5.83 4.28 -3.91
N ILE A 36 6.91 3.58 -3.61
CA ILE A 36 7.57 3.73 -2.32
C ILE A 36 8.20 5.13 -2.27
N GLY A 37 7.82 5.91 -1.27
CA GLY A 37 8.30 7.30 -1.10
C GLY A 37 7.30 8.36 -1.55
N ASP A 38 6.32 8.00 -2.39
CA ASP A 38 5.15 8.84 -2.63
C ASP A 38 4.36 8.98 -1.30
N GLY A 39 3.82 10.17 -1.04
CA GLY A 39 3.05 10.41 0.18
C GLY A 39 3.87 10.34 1.47
N SER A 40 5.10 10.84 1.49
CA SER A 40 5.91 10.94 2.71
C SER A 40 5.40 12.07 3.62
N VAL A 41 4.87 11.72 4.79
CA VAL A 41 4.17 12.64 5.70
C VAL A 41 4.68 12.55 7.14
N ASP A 42 4.58 13.65 7.89
CA ASP A 42 4.86 13.62 9.33
C ASP A 42 3.75 12.90 10.08
N GLU A 43 2.50 13.19 9.72
CA GLU A 43 1.32 12.53 10.25
C GLU A 43 0.35 12.15 9.12
N GLY A 44 -0.32 11.02 9.28
CA GLY A 44 -1.25 10.52 8.28
C GLY A 44 -1.86 9.18 8.64
N VAL A 45 -2.83 8.78 7.85
CA VAL A 45 -3.59 7.55 8.00
C VAL A 45 -3.84 6.92 6.65
N VAL A 46 -3.70 5.60 6.58
CA VAL A 46 -4.01 4.76 5.43
C VAL A 46 -5.04 3.72 5.85
N GLY A 47 -6.16 3.70 5.15
CA GLY A 47 -7.20 2.68 5.25
C GLY A 47 -7.15 1.74 4.05
N THR A 48 -7.42 0.47 4.32
CA THR A 48 -7.51 -0.59 3.30
C THR A 48 -8.79 -1.38 3.53
N ALA A 49 -9.50 -1.68 2.45
CA ALA A 49 -10.61 -2.62 2.43
C ALA A 49 -10.37 -3.68 1.36
N GLU A 50 -10.59 -4.95 1.68
CA GLU A 50 -10.37 -6.08 0.78
C GLU A 50 -11.51 -7.09 0.83
N VAL A 51 -11.84 -7.63 -0.33
CA VAL A 51 -12.68 -8.83 -0.46
C VAL A 51 -11.77 -9.91 -1.01
N ARG A 52 -11.64 -11.01 -0.26
CA ARG A 52 -10.74 -12.13 -0.57
C ARG A 52 -11.56 -13.38 -0.81
N SER A 53 -11.06 -14.24 -1.68
CA SER A 53 -11.55 -15.59 -1.91
C SER A 53 -10.39 -16.56 -1.82
N HIS A 54 -10.56 -17.64 -1.04
CA HIS A 54 -9.55 -18.65 -0.80
C HIS A 54 -10.05 -20.00 -1.29
N TRP A 55 -9.19 -20.70 -2.04
CA TRP A 55 -9.48 -21.95 -2.72
C TRP A 55 -8.31 -22.90 -2.55
N SER A 56 -8.57 -24.11 -2.07
CA SER A 56 -7.59 -25.20 -2.15
C SER A 56 -7.44 -25.64 -3.61
N LEU A 57 -6.22 -25.95 -4.03
CA LEU A 57 -5.87 -26.39 -5.39
C LEU A 57 -5.37 -27.85 -5.40
N PRO A 58 -6.11 -28.83 -4.87
CA PRO A 58 -5.63 -30.21 -4.73
C PRO A 58 -5.28 -30.88 -6.07
N ALA A 59 -5.88 -30.42 -7.18
CA ALA A 59 -5.54 -30.90 -8.53
C ALA A 59 -4.13 -30.49 -8.99
N LEU A 60 -3.50 -29.52 -8.32
CA LEU A 60 -2.14 -29.05 -8.59
C LEU A 60 -1.14 -29.56 -7.55
N ALA A 61 -1.31 -30.79 -7.05
CA ALA A 61 -0.41 -31.40 -6.05
C ALA A 61 1.08 -31.46 -6.47
N TRP A 62 1.40 -31.32 -7.75
CA TRP A 62 2.79 -31.15 -8.20
C TRP A 62 3.44 -29.84 -7.72
N LEU A 63 2.63 -28.87 -7.27
CA LEU A 63 3.07 -27.61 -6.67
C LEU A 63 3.36 -27.72 -5.17
N GLY A 64 3.03 -28.81 -4.47
CA GLY A 64 3.23 -28.89 -3.02
C GLY A 64 2.28 -29.84 -2.31
N ASN A 65 2.29 -29.82 -0.98
CA ASN A 65 1.47 -30.73 -0.18
C ASN A 65 0.00 -30.33 -0.16
N ASP A 66 -0.30 -29.04 0.05
CA ASP A 66 -1.65 -28.49 0.03
C ASP A 66 -1.63 -27.08 -0.58
N PRO A 67 -1.41 -26.96 -1.90
CA PRO A 67 -1.37 -25.67 -2.55
C PRO A 67 -2.75 -25.00 -2.50
N SER A 68 -2.75 -23.70 -2.29
CA SER A 68 -3.94 -22.87 -2.22
C SER A 68 -3.78 -21.60 -3.05
N LEU A 69 -4.91 -21.08 -3.52
CA LEU A 69 -5.03 -19.83 -4.24
C LEU A 69 -5.89 -18.86 -3.44
N THR A 70 -5.33 -17.68 -3.19
CA THR A 70 -6.09 -16.51 -2.73
C THR A 70 -6.24 -15.54 -3.89
N LEU A 71 -7.47 -15.15 -4.21
CA LEU A 71 -7.76 -14.03 -5.11
C LEU A 71 -8.44 -12.94 -4.31
N ALA A 72 -8.04 -11.70 -4.50
CA ALA A 72 -8.64 -10.58 -3.79
C ALA A 72 -8.74 -9.33 -4.66
N THR A 73 -9.73 -8.51 -4.34
CA THR A 73 -9.84 -7.12 -4.79
C THR A 73 -9.72 -6.22 -3.58
N PHE A 74 -9.16 -5.03 -3.77
CA PHE A 74 -8.95 -4.08 -2.70
C PHE A 74 -9.21 -2.64 -3.12
N TYR A 75 -9.41 -1.80 -2.11
CA TYR A 75 -9.40 -0.35 -2.19
C TYR A 75 -8.57 0.20 -1.04
N ASP A 76 -7.62 1.08 -1.36
CA ASP A 76 -6.75 1.77 -0.42
C ASP A 76 -6.95 3.27 -0.49
N GLN A 77 -6.87 3.93 0.66
CA GLN A 77 -7.06 5.37 0.78
C GLN A 77 -6.14 5.93 1.86
N GLY A 78 -5.36 6.95 1.51
CA GLY A 78 -4.42 7.60 2.41
C GLY A 78 -4.66 9.10 2.49
N TRP A 79 -4.57 9.67 3.69
CA TRP A 79 -4.56 11.10 3.93
C TRP A 79 -3.48 11.47 4.94
N GLY A 80 -2.75 12.54 4.69
CA GLY A 80 -1.73 13.01 5.62
C GLY A 80 -1.21 14.40 5.32
N GLU A 81 -0.35 14.88 6.22
CA GLU A 81 0.29 16.18 6.15
C GLU A 81 1.80 16.02 5.98
N GLN A 82 2.37 16.57 4.90
CA GLN A 82 3.79 16.46 4.59
C GLN A 82 4.66 17.00 5.73
N TRP A 83 4.27 18.15 6.29
CA TRP A 83 4.93 18.83 7.39
C TRP A 83 3.93 19.14 8.51
N ARG A 84 4.18 18.63 9.73
CA ARG A 84 3.34 18.92 10.90
C ARG A 84 3.28 20.42 11.22
N ASN A 85 4.37 21.11 10.94
CA ASN A 85 4.53 22.56 10.95
C ASN A 85 5.06 23.02 9.60
N ASN A 86 4.16 23.56 8.77
CA ASN A 86 4.45 24.05 7.42
C ASN A 86 4.91 25.53 7.40
N ASP A 87 5.48 26.05 8.49
CA ASP A 87 6.10 27.37 8.55
C ASP A 87 7.61 27.27 8.30
N ASN A 88 8.15 28.10 7.41
CA ASN A 88 9.59 28.16 7.13
C ASN A 88 10.37 29.13 8.05
N GLY A 89 9.71 29.72 9.05
CA GLY A 89 10.29 30.64 10.02
C GLY A 89 10.64 32.02 9.47
N ARG A 90 10.28 32.31 8.21
CA ARG A 90 10.54 33.59 7.50
C ARG A 90 9.25 34.22 6.95
N GLY A 91 8.09 33.78 7.45
CA GLY A 91 6.77 34.23 7.00
C GLY A 91 6.28 33.57 5.69
N GLY A 92 6.92 32.48 5.27
CA GLY A 92 6.48 31.66 4.14
C GLY A 92 6.22 30.21 4.56
N ARG A 93 5.87 29.36 3.60
CA ARG A 93 5.56 27.94 3.83
C ARG A 93 6.71 27.03 3.38
N LEU A 94 6.82 25.83 3.95
CA LEU A 94 7.74 24.79 3.48
C LEU A 94 7.23 24.13 2.19
N ALA A 95 5.90 23.98 2.08
CA ALA A 95 5.20 23.49 0.90
C ALA A 95 3.93 24.32 0.65
N ASP A 96 3.64 24.63 -0.61
CA ASP A 96 2.45 25.39 -1.00
C ASP A 96 1.16 24.60 -0.70
N SER A 97 1.21 23.28 -0.88
CA SER A 97 0.19 22.33 -0.41
C SER A 97 0.83 21.36 0.59
N ASN A 98 0.30 21.32 1.81
CA ASN A 98 0.79 20.41 2.85
C ASN A 98 0.03 19.08 2.90
N ASN A 99 -1.18 19.05 2.32
CA ASN A 99 -2.08 17.92 2.46
C ASN A 99 -1.90 16.98 1.28
N LEU A 100 -1.76 15.70 1.59
CA LEU A 100 -1.57 14.63 0.63
C LEU A 100 -2.77 13.68 0.73
N ASN A 101 -3.28 13.28 -0.44
CA ASN A 101 -4.41 12.38 -0.57
C ASN A 101 -4.09 11.36 -1.67
N LEU A 102 -3.99 10.10 -1.27
CA LEU A 102 -3.68 8.98 -2.14
C LEU A 102 -4.88 8.03 -2.18
N ALA A 103 -5.24 7.54 -3.36
CA ALA A 103 -6.35 6.61 -3.53
C ALA A 103 -6.08 5.62 -4.64
N GLY A 104 -6.40 4.35 -4.41
CA GLY A 104 -6.24 3.33 -5.44
C GLY A 104 -7.07 2.08 -5.20
N ALA A 105 -7.37 1.38 -6.28
CA ALA A 105 -8.06 0.10 -6.26
C ALA A 105 -7.25 -0.93 -7.04
N GLY A 106 -7.43 -2.20 -6.73
CA GLY A 106 -6.69 -3.23 -7.46
C GLY A 106 -7.10 -4.64 -7.12
N LEU A 107 -6.32 -5.58 -7.64
CA LEU A 107 -6.48 -7.00 -7.42
C LEU A 107 -5.14 -7.67 -7.15
N TYR A 108 -5.16 -8.73 -6.37
CA TYR A 108 -4.00 -9.59 -6.19
C TYR A 108 -4.38 -11.06 -6.22
N ALA A 109 -3.40 -11.87 -6.61
CA ALA A 109 -3.44 -13.32 -6.56
C ALA A 109 -2.25 -13.83 -5.77
N THR A 110 -2.49 -14.75 -4.84
CA THR A 110 -1.44 -15.44 -4.09
C THR A 110 -1.59 -16.94 -4.28
N VAL A 111 -0.56 -17.59 -4.80
CA VAL A 111 -0.45 -19.07 -4.79
C VAL A 111 0.52 -19.45 -3.68
N ALA A 112 0.08 -20.29 -2.75
CA ALA A 112 0.89 -20.65 -1.58
C ALA A 112 0.65 -22.10 -1.15
N ASP A 113 1.71 -22.75 -0.67
CA ASP A 113 1.66 -24.03 0.04
C ASP A 113 2.17 -23.79 1.46
N ALA A 114 1.34 -24.13 2.45
CA ALA A 114 1.58 -23.78 3.85
C ALA A 114 2.91 -24.39 4.35
N GLY A 115 3.78 -23.56 4.92
CA GLY A 115 5.10 -23.98 5.39
C GLY A 115 6.13 -24.20 4.28
N ASN A 116 5.82 -23.88 3.03
CA ASN A 116 6.68 -24.16 1.88
C ASN A 116 6.97 -22.90 1.06
N TYR A 117 5.97 -22.28 0.43
CA TYR A 117 6.18 -21.06 -0.36
C TYR A 117 4.92 -20.20 -0.45
N ALA A 118 5.11 -18.95 -0.86
CA ALA A 118 4.04 -18.06 -1.30
C ALA A 118 4.55 -17.17 -2.45
N LEU A 119 3.75 -17.07 -3.52
CA LEU A 119 3.96 -16.15 -4.64
C LEU A 119 2.74 -15.24 -4.74
N THR A 120 2.95 -13.94 -4.57
CA THR A 120 1.91 -12.91 -4.66
C THR A 120 2.18 -12.00 -5.84
N MET A 121 1.15 -11.79 -6.66
CA MET A 121 1.13 -10.80 -7.74
C MET A 121 0.00 -9.81 -7.49
N THR A 122 0.30 -8.52 -7.57
CA THR A 122 -0.65 -7.45 -7.33
C THR A 122 -0.63 -6.49 -8.50
N TRP A 123 -1.81 -6.11 -8.99
CA TRP A 123 -2.02 -4.95 -9.84
C TRP A 123 -2.83 -3.91 -9.07
N ALA A 124 -2.40 -2.66 -9.12
CA ALA A 124 -3.05 -1.54 -8.47
C ALA A 124 -3.18 -0.38 -9.45
N HIS A 125 -4.36 0.23 -9.48
CA HIS A 125 -4.69 1.38 -10.31
C HIS A 125 -5.03 2.58 -9.42
N ARG A 126 -4.48 3.74 -9.77
CA ARG A 126 -4.71 4.99 -9.09
C ARG A 126 -6.10 5.53 -9.42
N THR A 127 -6.90 5.84 -8.42
CA THR A 127 -8.26 6.39 -8.58
C THR A 127 -8.34 7.89 -8.27
N GLY A 128 -7.31 8.43 -7.63
CA GLY A 128 -7.17 9.87 -7.33
C GLY A 128 -6.20 10.58 -8.27
N ASN A 129 -5.97 11.86 -8.00
CA ASN A 129 -4.92 12.61 -8.69
C ASN A 129 -3.53 12.09 -8.29
N ALA A 130 -2.54 12.36 -9.15
CA ALA A 130 -1.14 12.18 -8.82
C ALA A 130 -0.78 12.99 -7.56
N ASP A 131 0.09 12.42 -6.71
CA ASP A 131 0.73 13.19 -5.64
C ASP A 131 1.51 14.34 -6.29
N PRO A 132 1.36 15.60 -5.82
CA PRO A 132 2.15 16.73 -6.33
C PRO A 132 3.66 16.51 -6.32
N ASN A 133 4.14 15.64 -5.43
CA ASN A 133 5.54 15.27 -5.28
C ASN A 133 5.88 13.89 -5.90
N ALA A 134 4.94 13.26 -6.61
CA ALA A 134 5.17 11.97 -7.26
C ALA A 134 6.33 12.09 -8.25
N VAL A 135 7.30 11.19 -8.12
CA VAL A 135 8.42 11.11 -9.08
C VAL A 135 7.95 10.58 -10.44
N HIS A 136 6.87 9.79 -10.43
CA HIS A 136 6.30 9.15 -11.62
C HIS A 136 4.78 9.40 -11.71
N ASP A 137 4.31 9.73 -12.92
CA ASP A 137 2.88 9.96 -13.20
C ASP A 137 2.14 8.69 -13.67
N ASP A 138 2.70 7.52 -13.41
CA ASP A 138 2.07 6.26 -13.79
C ASP A 138 0.82 6.01 -12.94
N ASN A 139 -0.28 5.66 -13.61
CA ASN A 139 -1.54 5.32 -12.96
C ASN A 139 -1.64 3.86 -12.55
N ASP A 140 -0.74 3.00 -13.02
CA ASP A 140 -0.77 1.56 -12.77
C ASP A 140 0.54 1.09 -12.12
N ARG A 141 0.41 0.24 -11.10
CA ARG A 141 1.53 -0.39 -10.40
C ARG A 141 1.38 -1.90 -10.36
N PHE A 142 2.50 -2.58 -10.53
CA PHE A 142 2.60 -4.03 -10.45
C PHE A 142 3.61 -4.42 -9.38
N TRP A 143 3.18 -5.25 -8.44
CA TRP A 143 4.03 -5.78 -7.38
C TRP A 143 4.11 -7.30 -7.50
N VAL A 144 5.31 -7.84 -7.30
CA VAL A 144 5.55 -9.28 -7.25
C VAL A 144 6.39 -9.58 -6.03
N SER A 145 5.97 -10.56 -5.24
CA SER A 145 6.71 -11.05 -4.07
C SER A 145 6.70 -12.57 -4.05
N ALA A 146 7.84 -13.17 -3.75
CA ALA A 146 8.01 -14.60 -3.63
C ALA A 146 8.77 -14.94 -2.34
N VAL A 147 8.24 -15.87 -1.55
CA VAL A 147 8.82 -16.33 -0.30
C VAL A 147 8.93 -17.86 -0.34
N LYS A 148 10.05 -18.39 0.15
CA LYS A 148 10.30 -19.83 0.30
C LYS A 148 10.75 -20.09 1.74
N THR A 149 10.15 -21.10 2.36
CA THR A 149 10.48 -21.60 3.69
C THR A 149 11.17 -22.96 3.55
N PHE A 150 12.14 -23.24 4.42
CA PHE A 150 12.98 -24.43 4.41
C PHE A 150 12.95 -25.14 5.77
#